data_AF-A0A2M7HYZ7-F1
#
_entry.id   AF-A0A2M7HYZ7-F1
#
_cell.length_a   1.000
_cell.length_b   1.000
_cell.length_c   1.000
_cell.angle_alpha   90.00
_cell.angle_beta   90.00
_cell.angle_gamma   90.00
#
_symmetry.space_group_name_H-M   'P 1'
#
loop_
_entity.id
_entity.type
_entity.pdbx_description
1 polymer ?
#
loop_
_entity_poly.entity_id
_entity_poly.type
_entity_poly.pdbx_seq_one_letter_code
_entity_poly.pdbx_strand_id
1 'polypeptide(L)'
;MLTKRQKQILNYIEKFIQKNEYAPSLEETKEHFNLSSVSTIHQHIEALRSKGYLDKSSRGHRNIELINDNKKSGLVEIPLLGTIAAGAPIEAIEIPETITVAKDDIGKFGNHYALYVEGNSMIDDGIYDGDIVVIRQQNTADNGQTVVAIINDNETTLKKIYREKDRFRLQPANPALFPIYTKEVEIRGIVVKIIRNFEKQTEREKASDHKLQRRIDYSWDFDGAKTKPYTHGFHTYPAMFIPQVARRLLLTYSKKKDTVCDIFCGSGTALVESRLLSRNSYGIDLNPLATFLARVKTTPINPQLISKEYIKFLTRVNKIKNTEIEKPQFKNIEFWFKDKVIIELAKIKKAIKEIKNKKIQDFFAVAFSETVRKSSNTKNGEFKLVRIKKEKLEKYNPNVLEIFKQKIRSNIKGMEEFYRDIDKNTWTKIIFGDSSKDNGIKENTIDCIITSPPYGDSRTTVAYGQFSRLSAQWIDIFDNPDNASGVDNELLGGKAVKNLVHSLSSGYLSESLKKIVKKDEKRAKDVLSFFIGLNDCLIRAYKMLKAKKYLCIVIGNRLVKQVRIPTDLIIAELAQQIGFTCEDIFIRNITGKRMPIKTSPTNVVGELEETMTKESVVILRKN
;
A
#
# COMPACT_ATOMS: atom_id res chain seq x y z
N MET A 1 -3.15 33.28 52.39
CA MET A 1 -3.26 33.00 53.84
C MET A 1 -4.39 33.84 54.46
N LEU A 2 -5.22 33.26 55.33
CA LEU A 2 -6.30 33.95 56.04
C LEU A 2 -5.84 34.47 57.41
N THR A 3 -6.31 35.65 57.80
CA THR A 3 -6.09 36.15 59.18
C THR A 3 -6.95 35.36 60.18
N LYS A 4 -6.58 35.39 61.46
CA LYS A 4 -7.35 34.73 62.54
C LYS A 4 -8.83 35.15 62.53
N ARG A 5 -9.09 36.44 62.28
CA ARG A 5 -10.46 37.00 62.20
C ARG A 5 -11.20 36.57 60.93
N GLN A 6 -10.53 36.54 59.78
CA GLN A 6 -11.11 36.04 58.52
C GLN A 6 -11.50 34.55 58.62
N LYS A 7 -10.66 33.74 59.26
CA LYS A 7 -10.94 32.31 59.51
C LYS A 7 -12.13 32.11 60.46
N GLN A 8 -12.25 32.93 61.50
CA GLN A 8 -13.41 32.90 62.40
C GLN A 8 -14.71 33.25 61.66
N ILE A 9 -14.68 34.29 60.82
CA ILE A 9 -15.83 34.73 60.02
C ILE A 9 -16.24 33.64 59.01
N LEU A 10 -15.28 33.06 58.29
CA LEU A 10 -15.54 31.96 57.36
C LEU A 10 -16.19 30.76 58.07
N ASN A 11 -15.63 30.32 59.20
CA ASN A 11 -16.18 29.20 59.97
C ASN A 11 -17.60 29.48 60.51
N TYR A 12 -17.91 30.73 60.86
CA TYR A 12 -19.26 31.11 61.29
C TYR A 12 -20.25 31.00 60.14
N ILE A 13 -19.89 31.54 58.97
CA ILE A 13 -20.69 31.44 57.74
C ILE A 13 -20.90 29.96 57.36
N GLU A 14 -19.86 29.12 57.48
CA GLU A 14 -19.92 27.66 57.30
C GLU A 14 -20.97 26.99 58.17
N LYS A 15 -20.90 27.22 59.48
CA LYS A 15 -21.84 26.63 60.43
C LYS A 15 -23.26 27.18 60.27
N PHE A 16 -23.39 28.45 59.93
CA PHE A 16 -24.69 29.09 59.76
C PHE A 16 -25.42 28.53 58.54
N ILE A 17 -24.73 28.36 57.42
CA ILE A 17 -25.30 27.78 56.20
C ILE A 17 -25.63 26.30 56.40
N GLN A 18 -24.76 25.52 57.05
CA GLN A 18 -25.06 24.12 57.38
C GLN A 18 -26.29 23.95 58.26
N LYS A 19 -26.59 24.92 59.14
CA LYS A 19 -27.72 24.85 60.06
C LYS A 19 -29.02 25.36 59.46
N ASN A 20 -28.97 26.42 58.66
CA ASN A 20 -30.16 27.14 58.22
C ASN A 20 -30.45 27.02 56.71
N GLU A 21 -29.59 26.34 55.95
CA GLU A 21 -29.66 26.20 54.48
C GLU A 21 -29.59 27.54 53.70
N TYR A 22 -29.25 28.65 54.37
CA TYR A 22 -29.01 29.95 53.75
C TYR A 22 -27.89 30.74 54.46
N ALA A 23 -27.36 31.75 53.77
CA ALA A 23 -26.25 32.58 54.24
C ALA A 23 -26.68 33.62 55.30
N PRO A 24 -25.86 33.87 56.34
CA PRO A 24 -26.15 34.94 57.28
C PRO A 24 -26.08 36.31 56.59
N SER A 25 -26.92 37.25 57.00
CA SER A 25 -26.84 38.64 56.54
C SER A 25 -25.58 39.33 57.09
N LEU A 26 -25.26 40.50 56.52
CA LEU A 26 -24.16 41.31 57.04
C LEU A 26 -24.47 41.84 58.45
N GLU A 27 -25.75 42.10 58.78
CA GLU A 27 -26.17 42.43 60.15
C GLU A 27 -26.03 41.25 61.10
N GLU A 28 -26.52 40.05 60.73
CA GLU A 28 -26.43 38.84 61.57
C GLU A 28 -24.97 38.46 61.85
N THR A 29 -24.09 38.68 60.88
CA THR A 29 -22.64 38.46 61.03
C THR A 29 -22.00 39.53 61.91
N LYS A 30 -22.42 40.79 61.80
CA LYS A 30 -21.95 41.89 62.66
C LYS A 30 -22.32 41.64 64.12
N GLU A 31 -23.56 41.25 64.39
CA GLU A 31 -24.07 40.96 65.73
C GLU A 31 -23.32 39.78 66.37
N HIS A 32 -23.14 38.68 65.63
CA HIS A 32 -22.43 37.51 66.13
C HIS A 32 -20.98 37.80 66.55
N PHE A 33 -20.30 38.68 65.81
CA PHE A 33 -18.91 39.06 66.09
C PHE A 33 -18.76 40.32 66.95
N ASN A 34 -19.88 40.89 67.40
CA ASN A 34 -19.99 42.09 68.23
C ASN A 34 -19.17 43.29 67.67
N LEU A 35 -19.31 43.53 66.37
CA LEU A 35 -18.57 44.57 65.65
C LEU A 35 -19.38 45.87 65.54
N SER A 36 -18.69 47.00 65.54
CA SER A 36 -19.31 48.34 65.53
C SER A 36 -19.97 48.69 64.18
N SER A 37 -19.47 48.15 63.05
CA SER A 37 -19.95 48.52 61.71
C SER A 37 -20.13 47.32 60.77
N VAL A 38 -21.21 47.38 59.97
CA VAL A 38 -21.49 46.44 58.87
C VAL A 38 -20.41 46.53 57.79
N SER A 39 -19.79 47.71 57.62
CA SER A 39 -18.71 47.94 56.66
C SER A 39 -17.46 47.10 56.96
N THR A 40 -17.14 46.87 58.24
CA THR A 40 -16.00 46.03 58.65
C THR A 40 -16.22 44.55 58.29
N ILE A 41 -17.46 44.07 58.42
CA ILE A 41 -17.83 42.72 57.97
C ILE A 41 -17.78 42.62 56.45
N HIS A 42 -18.29 43.64 55.74
CA HIS A 42 -18.21 43.71 54.29
C HIS A 42 -16.76 43.64 53.79
N GLN A 43 -15.83 44.37 54.42
CA GLN A 43 -14.40 44.30 54.08
C GLN A 43 -13.81 42.90 54.29
N HIS A 44 -14.18 42.21 55.37
CA HIS A 44 -13.72 40.84 55.60
C HIS A 44 -14.29 39.84 54.60
N ILE A 45 -15.56 40.00 54.20
CA ILE A 45 -16.21 39.15 53.19
C ILE A 45 -15.58 39.38 51.82
N GLU A 46 -15.34 40.63 51.40
CA GLU A 46 -14.65 40.91 50.14
C GLU A 46 -13.19 40.43 50.15
N ALA A 47 -12.51 40.51 51.30
CA ALA A 47 -11.18 39.92 51.45
C ALA A 47 -11.19 38.38 51.42
N LEU A 48 -12.27 37.73 51.85
CA LEU A 48 -12.47 36.28 51.72
C LEU A 48 -12.80 35.89 50.27
N ARG A 49 -13.59 36.71 49.57
CA ARG A 49 -13.91 36.56 48.14
C ARG A 49 -12.68 36.67 47.23
N SER A 50 -11.94 37.76 47.35
CA SER A 50 -10.71 37.98 46.59
C SER A 50 -9.65 36.90 46.82
N LYS A 51 -9.73 36.18 47.95
CA LYS A 51 -8.88 35.03 48.27
C LYS A 51 -9.50 33.68 47.86
N GLY A 52 -10.65 33.67 47.20
CA GLY A 52 -11.30 32.48 46.66
C GLY A 52 -12.00 31.60 47.69
N TYR A 53 -12.46 32.14 48.83
CA TYR A 53 -13.18 31.37 49.85
C TYR A 53 -14.71 31.55 49.79
N LEU A 54 -15.21 32.59 49.11
CA LEU A 54 -16.63 32.92 48.97
C LEU A 54 -16.92 33.39 47.53
N ASP A 55 -18.10 33.10 46.97
CA ASP A 55 -18.49 33.52 45.60
C ASP A 55 -19.77 34.41 45.56
N LYS A 56 -20.18 34.90 44.38
CA LYS A 56 -21.39 35.72 44.15
C LYS A 56 -22.37 34.99 43.24
N SER A 57 -23.56 34.66 43.75
CA SER A 57 -24.71 34.27 42.90
C SER A 57 -25.59 35.49 42.60
N SER A 58 -26.31 35.44 41.47
CA SER A 58 -27.18 36.51 40.98
C SER A 58 -28.67 36.23 41.33
N ARG A 59 -29.12 36.78 42.47
CA ARG A 59 -30.47 37.34 42.78
C ARG A 59 -30.81 37.17 44.28
N GLY A 60 -31.02 38.29 44.99
CA GLY A 60 -31.64 38.34 46.33
C GLY A 60 -30.75 38.82 47.50
N HIS A 61 -31.38 39.29 48.59
CA HIS A 61 -30.77 40.00 49.73
C HIS A 61 -29.89 39.15 50.69
N ARG A 62 -29.49 37.92 50.33
CA ARG A 62 -28.66 37.02 51.17
C ARG A 62 -27.55 36.36 50.33
N ASN A 63 -26.42 37.06 50.17
CA ASN A 63 -25.38 36.75 49.17
C ASN A 63 -24.05 36.28 49.79
N ILE A 64 -23.96 35.07 50.34
CA ILE A 64 -22.68 34.41 50.62
C ILE A 64 -22.81 32.89 50.46
N GLU A 65 -22.27 32.30 49.39
CA GLU A 65 -22.07 30.85 49.28
C GLU A 65 -20.62 30.48 49.60
N LEU A 66 -20.45 29.37 50.32
CA LEU A 66 -19.15 28.83 50.72
C LEU A 66 -18.53 28.06 49.56
N ILE A 67 -17.26 28.33 49.29
CA ILE A 67 -16.46 27.46 48.43
C ILE A 67 -16.02 26.27 49.31
N ASN A 68 -16.92 25.30 49.48
CA ASN A 68 -16.61 24.04 50.14
C ASN A 68 -15.77 23.17 49.21
N ASP A 69 -14.47 23.09 49.51
CA ASP A 69 -13.63 21.97 49.10
C ASP A 69 -14.26 20.66 49.61
N ASN A 70 -14.70 19.82 48.67
CA ASN A 70 -15.18 18.44 48.78
C ASN A 70 -16.69 18.21 48.99
N LYS A 71 -17.43 18.25 47.87
CA LYS A 71 -17.82 17.01 47.16
C LYS A 71 -18.59 17.33 45.88
N LYS A 72 -18.04 16.86 44.75
CA LYS A 72 -18.59 16.84 43.37
C LYS A 72 -18.54 18.21 42.69
N SER A 73 -17.59 18.51 41.82
CA SER A 73 -17.11 17.67 40.74
C SER A 73 -15.58 17.64 40.74
N GLY A 74 -14.99 16.46 40.75
CA GLY A 74 -13.56 16.30 40.46
C GLY A 74 -13.29 16.55 38.98
N LEU A 75 -13.93 17.56 38.37
CA LEU A 75 -13.91 17.87 36.95
C LEU A 75 -13.17 19.20 36.74
N VAL A 76 -12.32 19.25 35.73
CA VAL A 76 -11.53 20.42 35.32
C VAL A 76 -11.84 20.71 33.86
N GLU A 77 -12.03 21.98 33.54
CA GLU A 77 -12.15 22.44 32.16
C GLU A 77 -10.77 22.61 31.53
N ILE A 78 -10.55 21.97 30.39
CA ILE A 78 -9.32 22.02 29.62
C ILE A 78 -9.61 22.70 28.27
N PRO A 79 -8.81 23.71 27.87
CA PRO A 79 -9.00 24.37 26.59
C PRO A 79 -8.66 23.43 25.42
N LEU A 80 -9.54 23.41 24.42
CA LEU A 80 -9.35 22.67 23.17
C LEU A 80 -8.72 23.61 22.14
N LEU A 81 -7.43 23.43 21.88
CA LEU A 81 -6.61 24.41 21.15
C LEU A 81 -6.58 24.19 19.62
N GLY A 82 -7.42 23.30 19.10
CA GLY A 82 -7.52 23.02 17.66
C GLY A 82 -7.33 21.55 17.31
N THR A 83 -6.90 21.31 16.07
CA THR A 83 -6.64 19.98 15.51
C THR A 83 -5.14 19.71 15.38
N ILE A 84 -4.75 18.44 15.41
CA ILE A 84 -3.39 17.99 15.13
C ILE A 84 -3.42 16.94 14.03
N ALA A 85 -3.02 17.37 12.83
CA ALA A 85 -2.79 16.50 11.68
C ALA A 85 -1.31 16.14 11.55
N ALA A 86 -1.01 15.03 10.87
CA ALA A 86 0.38 14.69 10.56
C ALA A 86 0.98 15.70 9.56
N GLY A 87 1.88 16.58 10.02
CA GLY A 87 2.69 17.43 9.15
C GLY A 87 2.06 18.78 8.78
N ALA A 88 1.16 19.32 9.61
CA ALA A 88 0.60 20.66 9.43
C ALA A 88 0.75 21.51 10.72
N PRO A 89 0.75 22.85 10.63
CA PRO A 89 0.69 23.72 11.80
C PRO A 89 -0.59 23.49 12.61
N ILE A 90 -0.58 23.82 13.91
CA ILE A 90 -1.80 23.87 14.72
C ILE A 90 -2.68 25.00 14.18
N GLU A 91 -3.89 24.68 13.71
CA GLU A 91 -4.89 25.69 13.39
C GLU A 91 -5.51 26.21 14.71
N ALA A 92 -5.25 27.48 15.04
CA ALA A 92 -5.87 28.13 16.18
C ALA A 92 -7.34 28.47 15.85
N ILE A 93 -8.27 27.91 16.61
CA ILE A 93 -9.70 28.26 16.50
C ILE A 93 -9.91 29.60 17.23
N GLU A 94 -10.60 30.56 16.59
CA GLU A 94 -10.87 31.91 17.14
C GLU A 94 -11.85 31.92 18.33
N ILE A 95 -12.40 30.75 18.73
CA ILE A 95 -13.36 30.59 19.83
C ILE A 95 -12.82 29.51 20.81
N PRO A 96 -12.69 29.79 22.12
CA PRO A 96 -12.23 28.81 23.08
C PRO A 96 -13.32 27.76 23.38
N GLU A 97 -13.30 26.65 22.66
CA GLU A 97 -14.03 25.42 23.05
C GLU A 97 -13.27 24.78 24.24
N THR A 98 -13.98 24.28 25.26
CA THR A 98 -13.37 23.59 26.40
C THR A 98 -13.95 22.19 26.54
N ILE A 99 -13.15 21.26 27.05
CA ILE A 99 -13.60 19.91 27.44
C ILE A 99 -13.56 19.77 28.95
N THR A 100 -14.52 19.05 29.52
CA THR A 100 -14.56 18.78 30.96
C THR A 100 -14.02 17.38 31.23
N VAL A 101 -12.99 17.24 32.08
CA VAL A 101 -12.38 15.95 32.41
C VAL A 101 -12.18 15.77 33.90
N ALA A 102 -12.16 14.53 34.41
CA ALA A 102 -11.86 14.33 35.82
C ALA A 102 -10.38 14.62 36.15
N LYS A 103 -10.14 15.35 37.24
CA LYS A 103 -8.81 15.77 37.72
C LYS A 103 -7.90 14.58 38.04
N ASP A 104 -8.49 13.49 38.51
CA ASP A 104 -7.75 12.25 38.81
C ASP A 104 -7.20 11.58 37.54
N ASP A 105 -7.79 11.84 36.37
CA ASP A 105 -7.41 11.20 35.11
C ASP A 105 -6.22 11.89 34.40
N ILE A 106 -5.83 13.10 34.82
CA ILE A 106 -4.82 13.93 34.14
C ILE A 106 -3.61 14.28 35.02
N GLY A 107 -3.66 13.91 36.32
CA GLY A 107 -2.63 14.18 37.32
C GLY A 107 -2.84 15.49 38.10
N LYS A 108 -2.30 15.56 39.32
CA LYS A 108 -2.56 16.66 40.28
C LYS A 108 -1.86 17.99 39.96
N PHE A 109 -0.91 18.01 39.03
CA PHE A 109 -0.04 19.16 38.74
C PHE A 109 0.24 19.30 37.23
N GLY A 110 0.39 20.54 36.76
CA GLY A 110 0.70 20.90 35.37
C GLY A 110 -0.44 21.61 34.65
N ASN A 111 -0.11 22.38 33.62
CA ASN A 111 -1.11 22.94 32.70
C ASN A 111 -1.47 21.91 31.65
N HIS A 112 -2.74 21.82 31.29
CA HIS A 112 -3.22 20.89 30.27
C HIS A 112 -3.97 21.62 29.17
N TYR A 113 -3.91 21.06 27.98
CA TYR A 113 -4.70 21.47 26.84
C TYR A 113 -5.13 20.24 26.04
N ALA A 114 -6.15 20.38 25.20
CA ALA A 114 -6.66 19.30 24.38
C ALA A 114 -6.50 19.62 22.90
N LEU A 115 -6.39 18.57 22.08
CA LEU A 115 -6.36 18.67 20.62
C LEU A 115 -7.22 17.56 20.01
N TYR A 116 -7.92 17.88 18.92
CA TYR A 116 -8.54 16.87 18.06
C TYR A 116 -7.50 16.17 17.22
N VAL A 117 -7.51 14.85 17.19
CA VAL A 117 -6.61 14.05 16.37
C VAL A 117 -7.15 13.96 14.94
N GLU A 118 -6.32 14.27 13.97
CA GLU A 118 -6.60 14.05 12.56
C GLU A 118 -5.58 13.07 11.97
N GLY A 119 -6.09 11.96 11.43
CA GLY A 119 -5.31 10.87 10.85
C GLY A 119 -4.98 9.74 11.83
N ASN A 120 -4.34 8.70 11.28
CA ASN A 120 -4.22 7.40 11.94
C ASN A 120 -2.81 7.09 12.45
N SER A 121 -2.00 8.10 12.77
CA SER A 121 -0.56 7.86 13.02
C SER A 121 -0.23 7.13 14.31
N MET A 122 -1.20 7.01 15.22
CA MET A 122 -1.03 6.47 16.57
C MET A 122 -2.04 5.37 16.93
N ILE A 123 -2.58 4.66 15.93
CA ILE A 123 -3.62 3.64 16.09
C ILE A 123 -3.25 2.47 17.02
N ASP A 124 -1.99 2.03 17.02
CA ASP A 124 -1.51 0.94 17.88
C ASP A 124 -1.42 1.39 19.35
N ASP A 125 -1.42 2.69 19.61
CA ASP A 125 -1.56 3.28 20.95
C ASP A 125 -3.02 3.58 21.31
N GLY A 126 -3.97 3.13 20.49
CA GLY A 126 -5.40 3.35 20.71
C GLY A 126 -5.87 4.77 20.44
N ILE A 127 -5.08 5.59 19.74
CA ILE A 127 -5.41 6.96 19.33
C ILE A 127 -5.81 6.95 17.85
N TYR A 128 -7.08 7.27 17.57
CA TYR A 128 -7.67 7.20 16.23
C TYR A 128 -8.08 8.59 15.74
N ASP A 129 -8.35 8.68 14.43
CA ASP A 129 -8.93 9.87 13.81
C ASP A 129 -10.24 10.28 14.51
N GLY A 130 -10.35 11.57 14.86
CA GLY A 130 -11.48 12.14 15.57
C GLY A 130 -11.44 12.01 17.10
N ASP A 131 -10.45 11.31 17.68
CA ASP A 131 -10.24 11.31 19.13
C ASP A 131 -9.83 12.70 19.62
N ILE A 132 -10.11 12.98 20.90
CA ILE A 132 -9.53 14.14 21.60
C ILE A 132 -8.42 13.63 22.50
N VAL A 133 -7.21 14.14 22.33
CA VAL A 133 -6.09 13.87 23.22
C VAL A 133 -5.93 15.02 24.21
N VAL A 134 -5.76 14.69 25.49
CA VAL A 134 -5.40 15.64 26.54
C VAL A 134 -3.89 15.60 26.72
N ILE A 135 -3.27 16.76 26.64
CA ILE A 135 -1.84 16.96 26.68
C ILE A 135 -1.48 17.72 27.94
N ARG A 136 -0.49 17.21 28.68
CA ARG A 136 0.17 17.97 29.74
C ARG A 136 1.31 18.78 29.13
N GLN A 137 1.28 20.09 29.30
CA GLN A 137 2.26 21.01 28.75
C GLN A 137 3.60 20.84 29.45
N GLN A 138 4.62 20.45 28.68
CA GLN A 138 6.00 20.27 29.14
C GLN A 138 6.94 20.24 27.93
N ASN A 139 8.21 20.59 28.15
CA ASN A 139 9.23 20.71 27.11
C ASN A 139 10.20 19.51 27.03
N THR A 140 9.97 18.48 27.84
CA THR A 140 10.80 17.27 27.92
C THR A 140 9.89 16.03 27.95
N ALA A 141 10.41 14.89 27.51
CA ALA A 141 9.70 13.60 27.56
C ALA A 141 10.69 12.44 27.59
N ASP A 142 10.27 11.33 28.19
CA ASP A 142 11.03 10.08 28.26
C ASP A 142 10.84 9.24 27.00
N ASN A 143 11.81 8.36 26.74
CA ASN A 143 11.75 7.44 25.61
C ASN A 143 10.49 6.56 25.67
N GLY A 144 9.75 6.53 24.56
CA GLY A 144 8.51 5.76 24.41
C GLY A 144 7.24 6.53 24.75
N GLN A 145 7.32 7.74 25.32
CA GLN A 145 6.15 8.58 25.57
C GLN A 145 5.59 9.17 24.27
N THR A 146 4.27 9.27 24.18
CA THR A 146 3.57 9.92 23.07
C THR A 146 3.55 11.43 23.29
N VAL A 147 4.19 12.17 22.39
CA VAL A 147 4.41 13.62 22.51
C VAL A 147 3.73 14.38 21.39
N VAL A 148 3.36 15.64 21.69
CA VAL A 148 3.19 16.67 20.67
C VAL A 148 4.57 17.26 20.39
N ALA A 149 5.09 16.99 19.20
CA ALA A 149 6.40 17.42 18.75
C ALA A 149 6.27 18.41 17.59
N ILE A 150 7.09 19.45 17.60
CA ILE A 150 7.30 20.35 16.46
C ILE A 150 8.64 20.00 15.82
N ILE A 151 8.61 19.82 14.49
CA ILE A 151 9.78 19.53 13.65
C ILE A 151 9.91 20.61 12.55
N ASN A 152 11.02 20.59 11.80
CA ASN A 152 11.38 21.55 10.74
C ASN A 152 10.17 22.11 9.97
N ASP A 153 10.16 23.43 9.72
CA ASP A 153 9.06 24.20 9.11
C ASP A 153 7.78 24.33 9.97
N ASN A 154 7.90 24.26 11.31
CA ASN A 154 6.80 24.41 12.28
C ASN A 154 5.68 23.36 12.17
N GLU A 155 5.97 22.20 11.57
CA GLU A 155 5.03 21.09 11.49
C GLU A 155 4.81 20.45 12.87
N THR A 156 3.56 20.39 13.32
CA THR A 156 3.19 19.77 14.59
C THR A 156 2.75 18.33 14.36
N THR A 157 3.19 17.38 15.20
CA THR A 157 2.84 15.96 15.05
C THR A 157 2.71 15.21 16.38
N LEU A 158 1.90 14.15 16.38
CA LEU A 158 1.77 13.22 17.49
C LEU A 158 2.54 11.93 17.22
N LYS A 159 3.60 11.64 17.99
CA LYS A 159 4.49 10.46 17.82
C LYS A 159 5.07 9.99 19.15
N LYS A 160 5.53 8.73 19.23
CA LYS A 160 6.42 8.28 20.32
C LYS A 160 7.82 8.83 20.12
N ILE A 161 8.38 9.48 21.12
CA ILE A 161 9.77 9.99 21.03
C ILE A 161 10.78 8.99 21.56
N TYR A 162 11.92 8.88 20.88
CA TYR A 162 13.09 8.15 21.34
C TYR A 162 14.35 8.97 21.08
N ARG A 163 15.14 9.22 22.12
CA ARG A 163 16.45 9.84 22.05
C ARG A 163 17.51 8.80 21.72
N GLU A 164 18.16 8.97 20.57
CA GLU A 164 19.31 8.16 20.10
C GLU A 164 20.60 8.99 20.25
N LYS A 165 21.78 8.39 20.01
CA LYS A 165 23.08 9.04 20.28
C LYS A 165 23.24 10.43 19.64
N ASP A 166 22.83 10.59 18.37
CA ASP A 166 23.06 11.82 17.59
C ASP A 166 21.77 12.43 17.00
N ARG A 167 20.59 11.95 17.41
CA ARG A 167 19.29 12.35 16.83
C ARG A 167 18.10 11.92 17.70
N PHE A 168 16.93 12.45 17.37
CA PHE A 168 15.65 11.98 17.86
C PHE A 168 14.93 11.14 16.80
N ARG A 169 14.30 10.05 17.25
CA ARG A 169 13.38 9.23 16.45
C ARG A 169 11.95 9.46 16.95
N LEU A 170 11.13 10.04 16.08
CA LEU A 170 9.69 10.17 16.26
C LEU A 170 9.00 8.97 15.59
N GLN A 171 8.62 8.00 16.40
CA GLN A 171 8.04 6.74 15.98
C GLN A 171 6.51 6.83 15.94
N PRO A 172 5.87 6.62 14.78
CA PRO A 172 4.44 6.40 14.76
C PRO A 172 4.09 5.09 15.45
N ALA A 173 3.00 5.08 16.23
CA ALA A 173 2.30 3.86 16.64
C ALA A 173 1.32 3.45 15.52
N ASN A 174 1.86 3.33 14.31
CA ASN A 174 1.18 2.82 13.14
C ASN A 174 2.23 2.13 12.24
N PRO A 175 2.14 0.81 12.03
CA PRO A 175 3.13 0.06 11.24
C PRO A 175 3.13 0.41 9.74
N ALA A 176 2.15 1.19 9.27
CA ALA A 176 2.07 1.69 7.91
C ALA A 176 2.83 3.01 7.69
N LEU A 177 3.33 3.65 8.75
CA LEU A 177 4.06 4.90 8.70
C LEU A 177 5.52 4.71 9.10
N PHE A 178 6.42 5.46 8.47
CA PHE A 178 7.84 5.39 8.78
C PHE A 178 8.20 6.30 9.97
N PRO A 179 9.23 5.94 10.77
CA PRO A 179 9.75 6.82 11.79
C PRO A 179 10.36 8.07 11.17
N ILE A 180 10.15 9.22 11.80
CA ILE A 180 10.78 10.48 11.42
C ILE A 180 12.06 10.64 12.25
N TYR A 181 13.17 10.93 11.60
CA TYR A 181 14.45 11.17 12.26
C TYR A 181 14.84 12.63 12.12
N THR A 182 15.10 13.30 13.24
CA THR A 182 15.49 14.72 13.26
C THR A 182 16.61 14.96 14.26
N LYS A 183 17.46 15.96 13.99
CA LYS A 183 18.51 16.39 14.93
C LYS A 183 17.94 17.25 16.06
N GLU A 184 16.90 18.00 15.77
CA GLU A 184 16.24 18.92 16.70
C GLU A 184 14.74 18.63 16.73
N VAL A 185 14.15 18.68 17.92
CA VAL A 185 12.72 18.51 18.13
C VAL A 185 12.29 19.39 19.30
N GLU A 186 11.23 20.16 19.12
CA GLU A 186 10.62 20.89 20.21
C GLU A 186 9.42 20.10 20.74
N ILE A 187 9.40 19.82 22.04
CA ILE A 187 8.29 19.11 22.69
C ILE A 187 7.34 20.18 23.27
N ARG A 188 6.06 20.11 22.90
CA ARG A 188 5.02 21.00 23.44
C ARG A 188 4.20 20.36 24.56
N GLY A 189 4.25 19.03 24.66
CA GLY A 189 3.69 18.31 25.79
C GLY A 189 3.62 16.80 25.57
N ILE A 190 3.15 16.08 26.59
CA ILE A 190 2.93 14.63 26.55
C ILE A 190 1.43 14.31 26.60
N VAL A 191 1.01 13.28 25.88
CA VAL A 191 -0.39 12.80 25.94
C VAL A 191 -0.61 12.07 27.26
N VAL A 192 -1.60 12.51 28.03
CA VAL A 192 -1.97 11.92 29.33
C VAL A 192 -3.33 11.24 29.33
N LYS A 193 -4.23 11.60 28.41
CA LYS A 193 -5.56 11.01 28.31
C LYS A 193 -6.07 11.03 26.87
N ILE A 194 -6.90 10.05 26.52
CA ILE A 194 -7.62 9.96 25.25
C ILE A 194 -9.11 9.95 25.57
N ILE A 195 -9.89 10.76 24.86
CA ILE A 195 -11.35 10.84 24.98
C ILE A 195 -11.95 10.55 23.60
N ARG A 196 -12.81 9.54 23.55
CA ARG A 196 -13.53 9.14 22.34
C ARG A 196 -15.02 9.37 22.53
N ASN A 197 -15.64 10.07 21.58
CA ASN A 197 -17.09 10.29 21.58
C ASN A 197 -17.74 9.41 20.51
N PHE A 198 -18.37 8.31 20.94
CA PHE A 198 -19.02 7.34 20.06
C PHE A 198 -20.29 7.89 19.39
N GLU A 199 -21.01 8.84 19.98
CA GLU A 199 -22.23 9.42 19.41
C GLU A 199 -21.93 10.37 18.24
N LYS A 200 -20.92 11.24 18.38
CA LYS A 200 -20.39 12.04 17.26
C LYS A 200 -19.76 11.16 16.16
N GLN A 201 -19.21 10.00 16.53
CA GLN A 201 -18.75 8.97 15.59
C GLN A 201 -19.94 8.39 14.81
N THR A 202 -21.04 8.08 15.49
CA THR A 202 -22.26 7.54 14.88
C THR A 202 -22.94 8.56 13.94
N GLU A 203 -22.88 9.86 14.24
CA GLU A 203 -23.37 10.93 13.35
C GLU A 203 -22.43 11.20 12.16
N ARG A 204 -21.10 11.11 12.33
CA ARG A 204 -20.14 11.12 11.21
C ARG A 204 -20.21 9.85 10.35
N GLU A 205 -20.51 8.70 10.96
CA GLU A 205 -20.71 7.41 10.29
C GLU A 205 -22.04 7.37 9.53
N LYS A 206 -23.09 8.03 10.04
CA LYS A 206 -24.37 8.24 9.32
C LYS A 206 -24.27 9.29 8.22
N ALA A 207 -23.34 10.24 8.31
CA ALA A 207 -23.06 11.24 7.26
C ALA A 207 -22.03 10.78 6.22
N SER A 208 -21.38 9.62 6.41
CA SER A 208 -20.43 9.03 5.45
C SER A 208 -20.98 7.76 4.83
N ASP A 209 -22.02 7.94 4.01
CA ASP A 209 -22.54 6.87 3.17
C ASP A 209 -21.40 6.29 2.30
N HIS A 210 -21.09 5.01 2.55
CA HIS A 210 -20.22 4.13 1.77
C HIS A 210 -18.73 4.49 1.58
N LYS A 211 -17.95 4.65 2.66
CA LYS A 211 -16.48 4.51 2.52
C LYS A 211 -16.07 3.05 2.53
N LEU A 212 -15.62 2.56 1.36
CA LEU A 212 -14.89 1.30 1.17
C LEU A 212 -13.83 1.11 2.27
N GLN A 213 -13.95 0.06 3.07
CA GLN A 213 -13.02 -0.23 4.15
C GLN A 213 -11.90 -1.17 3.71
N ARG A 214 -10.68 -0.93 4.21
CA ARG A 214 -9.55 -1.83 4.05
C ARG A 214 -9.27 -2.55 5.36
N ARG A 215 -8.97 -3.84 5.29
CA ARG A 215 -8.43 -4.60 6.42
C ARG A 215 -7.03 -5.13 6.11
N ILE A 216 -6.24 -5.42 7.13
CA ILE A 216 -4.95 -6.13 6.95
C ILE A 216 -5.19 -7.61 7.23
N ASP A 217 -4.63 -8.49 6.42
CA ASP A 217 -4.74 -9.94 6.60
C ASP A 217 -3.40 -10.64 6.35
N TYR A 218 -2.63 -10.76 7.43
CA TYR A 218 -1.32 -11.41 7.41
C TYR A 218 -1.39 -12.91 7.07
N SER A 219 -2.56 -13.55 7.13
CA SER A 219 -2.71 -14.94 6.69
C SER A 219 -2.46 -15.11 5.19
N TRP A 220 -2.47 -14.00 4.43
CA TRP A 220 -2.13 -13.99 3.01
C TRP A 220 -0.65 -13.71 2.76
N ASP A 221 0.19 -13.49 3.77
CA ASP A 221 1.60 -13.17 3.55
C ASP A 221 2.38 -14.35 2.97
N PHE A 222 2.04 -15.58 3.36
CA PHE A 222 2.75 -16.80 2.93
C PHE A 222 4.27 -16.71 3.12
N ASP A 223 4.71 -16.22 4.27
CA ASP A 223 6.13 -16.08 4.58
C ASP A 223 6.88 -17.41 4.46
N GLY A 224 8.10 -17.36 3.91
CA GLY A 224 8.92 -18.54 3.60
C GLY A 224 8.41 -19.46 2.47
N ALA A 225 7.26 -19.17 1.84
CA ALA A 225 6.71 -20.04 0.80
C ALA A 225 7.57 -20.06 -0.48
N LYS A 226 7.74 -21.26 -1.07
CA LYS A 226 8.44 -21.42 -2.35
C LYS A 226 7.60 -20.83 -3.49
N THR A 227 8.15 -19.87 -4.23
CA THR A 227 7.44 -19.16 -5.31
C THR A 227 7.77 -19.65 -6.73
N LYS A 228 8.58 -20.72 -6.85
CA LYS A 228 8.98 -21.34 -8.13
C LYS A 228 8.72 -22.86 -8.22
N PRO A 229 7.67 -23.43 -7.60
CA PRO A 229 7.36 -24.85 -7.79
C PRO A 229 6.84 -25.13 -9.21
N TYR A 230 6.79 -26.40 -9.64
CA TYR A 230 6.19 -26.77 -10.92
C TYR A 230 6.78 -25.98 -12.11
N THR A 231 5.92 -25.55 -13.04
CA THR A 231 6.32 -24.74 -14.20
C THR A 231 6.49 -23.25 -13.89
N HIS A 232 6.17 -22.78 -12.67
CA HIS A 232 6.37 -21.37 -12.29
C HIS A 232 7.84 -20.95 -12.36
N GLY A 233 8.76 -21.90 -12.17
CA GLY A 233 10.19 -21.67 -12.25
C GLY A 233 10.75 -21.54 -13.66
N PHE A 234 9.96 -21.74 -14.73
CA PHE A 234 10.48 -21.85 -16.11
C PHE A 234 11.18 -20.62 -16.65
N HIS A 235 10.73 -19.43 -16.27
CA HIS A 235 11.31 -18.17 -16.71
C HIS A 235 11.04 -17.10 -15.67
N THR A 236 11.97 -16.16 -15.51
CA THR A 236 11.77 -14.99 -14.66
C THR A 236 10.86 -14.00 -15.40
N TYR A 237 9.84 -13.46 -14.74
CA TYR A 237 9.00 -12.41 -15.32
C TYR A 237 8.64 -11.38 -14.24
N PRO A 238 8.61 -10.08 -14.56
CA PRO A 238 8.44 -9.01 -13.59
C PRO A 238 7.05 -9.01 -12.94
N ALA A 239 6.99 -8.47 -11.72
CA ALA A 239 5.76 -8.02 -11.06
C ALA A 239 4.59 -9.04 -11.00
N MET A 240 4.91 -10.33 -10.90
CA MET A 240 3.91 -11.39 -10.74
C MET A 240 3.52 -11.53 -9.27
N PHE A 241 2.23 -11.74 -8.97
CA PHE A 241 1.82 -12.29 -7.68
C PHE A 241 2.32 -13.73 -7.52
N ILE A 242 2.48 -14.17 -6.26
CA ILE A 242 2.98 -15.50 -5.93
C ILE A 242 1.91 -16.58 -6.18
N PRO A 243 2.30 -17.82 -6.52
CA PRO A 243 1.35 -18.91 -6.78
C PRO A 243 0.35 -19.15 -5.65
N GLN A 244 0.75 -18.94 -4.40
CA GLN A 244 -0.05 -19.18 -3.20
C GLN A 244 -1.28 -18.25 -3.12
N VAL A 245 -1.12 -16.98 -3.50
CA VAL A 245 -2.24 -16.03 -3.56
C VAL A 245 -3.23 -16.48 -4.63
N ALA A 246 -2.73 -16.80 -5.83
CA ALA A 246 -3.56 -17.29 -6.93
C ALA A 246 -4.33 -18.55 -6.54
N ARG A 247 -3.65 -19.51 -5.90
CA ARG A 247 -4.22 -20.76 -5.42
C ARG A 247 -5.33 -20.53 -4.41
N ARG A 248 -5.10 -19.67 -3.40
CA ARG A 248 -6.11 -19.39 -2.38
C ARG A 248 -7.32 -18.69 -3.00
N LEU A 249 -7.13 -17.70 -3.89
CA LEU A 249 -8.23 -17.07 -4.61
C LEU A 249 -9.04 -18.07 -5.45
N LEU A 250 -8.37 -18.96 -6.19
CA LEU A 250 -9.01 -20.00 -6.98
C LEU A 250 -9.83 -20.96 -6.10
N LEU A 251 -9.30 -21.36 -4.94
CA LEU A 251 -9.99 -22.25 -4.01
C LEU A 251 -11.21 -21.57 -3.35
N THR A 252 -11.11 -20.28 -3.06
CA THR A 252 -12.20 -19.52 -2.43
C THR A 252 -13.32 -19.19 -3.42
N TYR A 253 -12.98 -18.75 -4.63
CA TYR A 253 -13.94 -18.11 -5.54
C TYR A 253 -14.28 -18.90 -6.81
N SER A 254 -13.73 -20.12 -6.97
CA SER A 254 -14.03 -21.01 -8.11
C SER A 254 -14.11 -22.48 -7.68
N LYS A 255 -14.79 -23.30 -8.48
CA LYS A 255 -14.92 -24.76 -8.29
C LYS A 255 -14.12 -25.54 -9.34
N LYS A 256 -13.91 -26.84 -9.12
CA LYS A 256 -13.33 -27.72 -10.14
C LYS A 256 -14.17 -27.65 -11.42
N LYS A 257 -13.53 -27.67 -12.59
CA LYS A 257 -14.11 -27.53 -13.94
C LYS A 257 -14.68 -26.16 -14.29
N ASP A 258 -14.76 -25.22 -13.35
CA ASP A 258 -15.10 -23.82 -13.65
C ASP A 258 -14.12 -23.25 -14.67
N THR A 259 -14.60 -22.27 -15.45
CA THR A 259 -13.77 -21.53 -16.39
C THR A 259 -13.31 -20.22 -15.76
N VAL A 260 -12.00 -20.12 -15.53
CA VAL A 260 -11.35 -18.93 -14.94
C VAL A 260 -10.77 -18.06 -16.06
N CYS A 261 -10.70 -16.75 -15.86
CA CYS A 261 -9.93 -15.89 -16.74
C CYS A 261 -8.91 -15.06 -15.95
N ASP A 262 -7.73 -14.88 -16.53
CA ASP A 262 -6.78 -13.85 -16.12
C ASP A 262 -6.61 -12.87 -17.28
N ILE A 263 -7.17 -11.67 -17.11
CA ILE A 263 -7.17 -10.63 -18.15
C ILE A 263 -5.83 -9.88 -18.23
N PHE A 264 -4.85 -10.17 -17.38
CA PHE A 264 -3.50 -9.63 -17.45
C PHE A 264 -2.53 -10.76 -17.09
N CYS A 265 -2.57 -11.84 -17.88
CA CYS A 265 -2.04 -13.11 -17.42
C CYS A 265 -0.53 -13.13 -17.20
N GLY A 266 0.20 -12.19 -17.80
CA GLY A 266 1.65 -12.17 -17.78
C GLY A 266 2.20 -13.52 -18.23
N SER A 267 3.18 -14.05 -17.49
CA SER A 267 3.70 -15.40 -17.75
C SER A 267 2.80 -16.55 -17.23
N GLY A 268 1.57 -16.28 -16.77
CA GLY A 268 0.54 -17.28 -16.52
C GLY A 268 0.49 -17.89 -15.12
N THR A 269 0.75 -17.14 -14.04
CA THR A 269 0.67 -17.68 -12.66
C THR A 269 -0.71 -18.26 -12.35
N ALA A 270 -1.78 -17.48 -12.54
CA ALA A 270 -3.14 -17.94 -12.29
C ALA A 270 -3.54 -19.12 -13.19
N LEU A 271 -3.00 -19.17 -14.42
CA LEU A 271 -3.31 -20.24 -15.38
C LEU A 271 -2.66 -21.57 -15.00
N VAL A 272 -1.40 -21.55 -14.54
CA VAL A 272 -0.72 -22.75 -14.03
C VAL A 272 -1.45 -23.28 -12.80
N GLU A 273 -1.82 -22.41 -11.86
CA GLU A 273 -2.59 -22.80 -10.68
C GLU A 273 -4.01 -23.30 -11.04
N SER A 274 -4.64 -22.71 -12.07
CA SER A 274 -5.93 -23.20 -12.59
C SER A 274 -5.80 -24.64 -13.08
N ARG A 275 -4.75 -24.99 -13.83
CA ARG A 275 -4.50 -26.36 -14.29
C ARG A 275 -4.25 -27.33 -13.13
N LEU A 276 -3.43 -26.93 -12.16
CA LEU A 276 -3.13 -27.74 -10.96
C LEU A 276 -4.39 -27.99 -10.12
N LEU A 277 -5.32 -27.05 -10.10
CA LEU A 277 -6.59 -27.18 -9.40
C LEU A 277 -7.71 -27.75 -10.28
N SER A 278 -7.45 -28.26 -11.48
CA SER A 278 -8.50 -28.82 -12.36
C SER A 278 -9.58 -27.81 -12.75
N ARG A 279 -9.19 -26.57 -13.09
CA ARG A 279 -10.04 -25.55 -13.72
C ARG A 279 -9.68 -25.41 -15.20
N ASN A 280 -10.64 -24.94 -16.00
CA ASN A 280 -10.38 -24.45 -17.35
C ASN A 280 -9.96 -22.98 -17.26
N SER A 281 -9.14 -22.48 -18.20
CA SER A 281 -8.69 -21.09 -18.10
C SER A 281 -8.47 -20.37 -19.42
N TYR A 282 -8.83 -19.09 -19.46
CA TYR A 282 -8.37 -18.13 -20.45
C TYR A 282 -7.30 -17.21 -19.85
N GLY A 283 -6.25 -16.91 -20.60
CA GLY A 283 -5.28 -15.86 -20.27
C GLY A 283 -5.17 -14.86 -21.41
N ILE A 284 -5.28 -13.57 -21.11
CA ILE A 284 -5.13 -12.48 -22.07
C ILE A 284 -3.89 -11.67 -21.68
N ASP A 285 -3.00 -11.41 -22.64
CA ASP A 285 -1.90 -10.48 -22.45
C ASP A 285 -1.45 -9.88 -23.78
N LEU A 286 -1.01 -8.62 -23.73
CA LEU A 286 -0.54 -7.86 -24.89
C LEU A 286 0.98 -8.03 -25.12
N ASN A 287 1.72 -8.60 -24.16
CA ASN A 287 3.14 -8.86 -24.32
C ASN A 287 3.36 -10.23 -24.99
N PRO A 288 3.94 -10.28 -26.21
CA PRO A 288 4.14 -11.53 -26.93
C PRO A 288 5.04 -12.55 -26.20
N LEU A 289 6.03 -12.10 -25.44
CA LEU A 289 6.84 -12.99 -24.60
C LEU A 289 6.00 -13.57 -23.47
N ALA A 290 5.16 -12.75 -22.83
CA ALA A 290 4.31 -13.18 -21.74
C ALA A 290 3.34 -14.30 -22.18
N THR A 291 2.64 -14.09 -23.30
CA THR A 291 1.74 -15.10 -23.87
C THR A 291 2.47 -16.37 -24.30
N PHE A 292 3.66 -16.25 -24.89
CA PHE A 292 4.52 -17.40 -25.21
C PHE A 292 4.88 -18.20 -23.95
N LEU A 293 5.37 -17.53 -22.90
CA LEU A 293 5.73 -18.15 -21.64
C LEU A 293 4.52 -18.82 -20.96
N ALA A 294 3.38 -18.13 -20.91
CA ALA A 294 2.15 -18.65 -20.33
C ALA A 294 1.72 -19.94 -21.05
N ARG A 295 1.70 -19.93 -22.39
CA ARG A 295 1.33 -21.09 -23.20
C ARG A 295 2.20 -22.31 -22.89
N VAL A 296 3.51 -22.13 -22.83
CA VAL A 296 4.44 -23.25 -22.57
C VAL A 296 4.30 -23.75 -21.13
N LYS A 297 4.18 -22.84 -20.15
CA LYS A 297 4.04 -23.21 -18.73
C LYS A 297 2.76 -23.98 -18.42
N THR A 298 1.69 -23.79 -19.20
CA THR A 298 0.39 -24.45 -19.00
C THR A 298 0.19 -25.67 -19.91
N THR A 299 1.10 -25.91 -20.86
CA THR A 299 1.02 -27.06 -21.78
C THR A 299 1.68 -28.28 -21.16
N PRO A 300 0.94 -29.34 -20.82
CA PRO A 300 1.55 -30.57 -20.33
C PRO A 300 2.32 -31.29 -21.44
N ILE A 301 3.54 -31.67 -21.12
CA ILE A 301 4.40 -32.45 -22.00
C ILE A 301 4.94 -33.62 -21.18
N ASN A 302 4.86 -34.83 -21.73
CA ASN A 302 5.42 -36.01 -21.11
C ASN A 302 6.94 -35.80 -20.85
N PRO A 303 7.41 -35.86 -19.59
CA PRO A 303 8.82 -35.59 -19.24
C PRO A 303 9.81 -36.53 -19.90
N GLN A 304 9.46 -37.80 -20.10
CA GLN A 304 10.33 -38.79 -20.75
C GLN A 304 10.61 -38.40 -22.21
N LEU A 305 9.63 -37.85 -22.92
CA LEU A 305 9.82 -37.33 -24.28
C LEU A 305 10.77 -36.13 -24.30
N ILE A 306 10.67 -35.22 -23.32
CA ILE A 306 11.57 -34.07 -23.20
C ILE A 306 12.99 -34.54 -22.90
N SER A 307 13.18 -35.46 -21.96
CA SER A 307 14.49 -36.01 -21.60
C SER A 307 15.16 -36.73 -22.77
N LYS A 308 14.41 -37.52 -23.55
CA LYS A 308 14.91 -38.16 -24.76
C LYS A 308 15.34 -37.14 -25.80
N GLU A 309 14.57 -36.06 -25.99
CA GLU A 309 14.93 -34.99 -26.92
C GLU A 309 16.14 -34.18 -26.42
N TYR A 310 16.29 -34.00 -25.11
CA TYR A 310 17.42 -33.30 -24.51
C TYR A 310 18.76 -33.99 -24.80
N ILE A 311 18.82 -35.33 -24.72
CA ILE A 311 20.02 -36.09 -25.06
C ILE A 311 20.39 -35.87 -26.53
N LYS A 312 19.42 -35.97 -27.45
CA LYS A 312 19.64 -35.71 -28.87
C LYS A 312 20.07 -34.27 -29.14
N PHE A 313 19.45 -33.32 -28.45
CA PHE A 313 19.78 -31.90 -28.55
C PHE A 313 21.24 -31.64 -28.16
N LEU A 314 21.74 -32.25 -27.08
CA LEU A 314 23.14 -32.10 -26.66
C LEU A 314 24.13 -32.61 -27.72
N THR A 315 23.83 -33.74 -28.36
CA THR A 315 24.64 -34.23 -29.47
C THR A 315 24.61 -33.27 -30.66
N ARG A 316 23.43 -32.71 -30.99
CA ARG A 316 23.28 -31.77 -32.11
C ARG A 316 24.03 -30.46 -31.87
N VAL A 317 23.82 -29.80 -30.74
CA VAL A 317 24.44 -28.49 -30.46
C VAL A 317 25.97 -28.55 -30.46
N ASN A 318 26.56 -29.67 -30.01
CA ASN A 318 28.00 -29.87 -30.01
C ASN A 318 28.59 -30.09 -31.42
N LYS A 319 27.80 -30.56 -32.39
CA LYS A 319 28.24 -30.80 -33.77
C LYS A 319 28.18 -29.55 -34.65
N ILE A 320 27.39 -28.54 -34.27
CA ILE A 320 27.21 -27.31 -35.06
C ILE A 320 28.52 -26.50 -35.08
N LYS A 321 29.06 -26.30 -36.27
CA LYS A 321 30.24 -25.46 -36.53
C LYS A 321 29.86 -23.98 -36.57
N ASN A 322 30.83 -23.10 -36.34
CA ASN A 322 30.60 -21.64 -36.40
C ASN A 322 30.23 -21.15 -37.80
N THR A 323 30.60 -21.89 -38.85
CA THR A 323 30.25 -21.57 -40.25
C THR A 323 28.79 -21.89 -40.59
N GLU A 324 28.12 -22.67 -39.74
CA GLU A 324 26.77 -23.15 -39.98
C GLU A 324 25.70 -22.32 -39.24
N ILE A 325 26.12 -21.32 -38.45
CA ILE A 325 25.20 -20.48 -37.68
C ILE A 325 24.88 -19.19 -38.42
N GLU A 326 23.63 -18.78 -38.30
CA GLU A 326 23.21 -17.44 -38.66
C GLU A 326 23.25 -16.57 -37.40
N LYS A 327 24.07 -15.52 -37.40
CA LYS A 327 24.07 -14.53 -36.31
C LYS A 327 22.79 -13.70 -36.42
N PRO A 328 22.00 -13.57 -35.34
CA PRO A 328 20.80 -12.73 -35.39
C PRO A 328 21.18 -11.28 -35.64
N GLN A 329 20.36 -10.62 -36.45
CA GLN A 329 20.53 -9.22 -36.82
C GLN A 329 19.49 -8.39 -36.09
N PHE A 330 19.91 -7.65 -35.06
CA PHE A 330 19.08 -6.64 -34.41
C PHE A 330 19.95 -5.53 -33.82
N LYS A 331 19.34 -4.35 -33.63
CA LYS A 331 20.07 -3.14 -33.25
C LYS A 331 20.88 -3.32 -31.97
N ASN A 332 22.17 -2.97 -32.04
CA ASN A 332 23.13 -2.97 -30.93
C ASN A 332 23.38 -4.34 -30.29
N ILE A 333 23.34 -5.46 -31.04
CA ILE A 333 23.57 -6.79 -30.47
C ILE A 333 24.90 -6.92 -29.70
N GLU A 334 26.00 -6.40 -30.24
CA GLU A 334 27.35 -6.44 -29.64
C GLU A 334 27.48 -5.59 -28.37
N PHE A 335 26.59 -4.60 -28.20
CA PHE A 335 26.49 -3.87 -26.95
C PHE A 335 25.93 -4.77 -25.84
N TRP A 336 24.93 -5.59 -26.17
CA TRP A 336 24.20 -6.44 -25.23
C TRP A 336 24.82 -7.83 -25.05
N PHE A 337 25.66 -8.29 -25.96
CA PHE A 337 26.27 -9.62 -25.91
C PHE A 337 27.71 -9.56 -26.42
N LYS A 338 28.61 -10.31 -25.77
CA LYS A 338 29.96 -10.55 -26.32
C LYS A 338 29.88 -11.49 -27.52
N ASP A 339 30.78 -11.36 -28.48
CA ASP A 339 30.82 -12.19 -29.70
C ASP A 339 30.74 -13.69 -29.44
N LYS A 340 31.53 -14.18 -28.48
CA LYS A 340 31.49 -15.60 -28.07
C LYS A 340 30.09 -16.03 -27.60
N VAL A 341 29.40 -15.16 -26.85
CA VAL A 341 28.04 -15.41 -26.37
C VAL A 341 27.04 -15.42 -27.53
N ILE A 342 27.19 -14.51 -28.51
CA ILE A 342 26.35 -14.49 -29.72
C ILE A 342 26.48 -15.82 -30.48
N ILE A 343 27.71 -16.29 -30.69
CA ILE A 343 28.00 -17.55 -31.40
C ILE A 343 27.36 -18.74 -30.65
N GLU A 344 27.57 -18.85 -29.34
CA GLU A 344 27.03 -19.96 -28.54
C GLU A 344 25.49 -19.95 -28.50
N LEU A 345 24.86 -18.79 -28.34
CA LEU A 345 23.41 -18.65 -28.39
C LEU A 345 22.85 -19.03 -29.77
N ALA A 346 23.51 -18.62 -30.86
CA ALA A 346 23.10 -18.95 -32.22
C ALA A 346 23.14 -20.47 -32.49
N LYS A 347 24.16 -21.18 -31.98
CA LYS A 347 24.23 -22.65 -32.04
C LYS A 347 23.06 -23.30 -31.32
N ILE A 348 22.77 -22.86 -30.09
CA ILE A 348 21.64 -23.38 -29.30
C ILE A 348 20.33 -23.13 -30.06
N LYS A 349 20.10 -21.91 -30.56
CA LYS A 349 18.90 -21.56 -31.34
C LYS A 349 18.74 -22.46 -32.56
N LYS A 350 19.80 -22.68 -33.35
CA LYS A 350 19.79 -23.58 -34.52
C LYS A 350 19.39 -25.00 -34.12
N ALA A 351 20.02 -25.56 -33.08
CA ALA A 351 19.68 -26.89 -32.59
C ALA A 351 18.22 -26.99 -32.07
N ILE A 352 17.67 -25.92 -31.49
CA ILE A 352 16.25 -25.87 -31.10
C ILE A 352 15.33 -25.90 -32.33
N LYS A 353 15.64 -25.14 -33.38
CA LYS A 353 14.83 -25.08 -34.61
C LYS A 353 14.68 -26.45 -35.29
N GLU A 354 15.65 -27.34 -35.14
CA GLU A 354 15.60 -28.71 -35.66
C GLU A 354 14.72 -29.69 -34.84
N ILE A 355 14.20 -29.30 -33.66
CA ILE A 355 13.27 -30.13 -32.88
C ILE A 355 11.93 -30.22 -33.61
N LYS A 356 11.54 -31.43 -34.03
CA LYS A 356 10.30 -31.66 -34.80
C LYS A 356 9.01 -31.41 -34.02
N ASN A 357 8.94 -31.84 -32.76
CA ASN A 357 7.74 -31.66 -31.95
C ASN A 357 7.65 -30.21 -31.47
N LYS A 358 6.65 -29.46 -31.96
CA LYS A 358 6.51 -28.02 -31.66
C LYS A 358 6.37 -27.72 -30.17
N LYS A 359 5.66 -28.55 -29.39
CA LYS A 359 5.54 -28.35 -27.93
C LYS A 359 6.88 -28.49 -27.23
N ILE A 360 7.68 -29.48 -27.63
CA ILE A 360 9.03 -29.69 -27.08
C ILE A 360 9.97 -28.59 -27.56
N GLN A 361 9.88 -28.16 -28.83
CA GLN A 361 10.64 -27.04 -29.34
C GLN A 361 10.37 -25.75 -28.53
N ASP A 362 9.10 -25.42 -28.30
CA ASP A 362 8.71 -24.26 -27.50
C ASP A 362 9.19 -24.38 -26.04
N PHE A 363 9.15 -25.58 -25.45
CA PHE A 363 9.72 -25.85 -24.13
C PHE A 363 11.22 -25.53 -24.06
N PHE A 364 11.99 -25.94 -25.08
CA PHE A 364 13.42 -25.62 -25.17
C PHE A 364 13.65 -24.13 -25.40
N ALA A 365 12.82 -23.49 -26.23
CA ALA A 365 12.88 -22.06 -26.50
C ALA A 365 12.63 -21.21 -25.23
N VAL A 366 11.80 -21.66 -24.29
CA VAL A 366 11.64 -20.97 -22.98
C VAL A 366 12.92 -21.04 -22.15
N ALA A 367 13.59 -22.20 -22.08
CA ALA A 367 14.86 -22.30 -21.38
C ALA A 367 15.97 -21.49 -22.07
N PHE A 368 15.94 -21.44 -23.40
CA PHE A 368 16.82 -20.59 -24.20
C PHE A 368 16.58 -19.11 -23.92
N SER A 369 15.32 -18.68 -23.84
CA SER A 369 14.94 -17.30 -23.52
C SER A 369 15.52 -16.82 -22.17
N GLU A 370 15.45 -17.67 -21.13
CA GLU A 370 16.05 -17.36 -19.82
C GLU A 370 17.59 -17.36 -19.92
N THR A 371 18.16 -18.23 -20.75
CA THR A 371 19.62 -18.29 -21.00
C THR A 371 20.11 -17.02 -21.66
N VAL A 372 19.45 -16.55 -22.72
CA VAL A 372 19.72 -15.26 -23.39
C VAL A 372 19.78 -14.14 -22.37
N ARG A 373 18.77 -14.05 -21.49
CA ARG A 373 18.76 -13.04 -20.43
C ARG A 373 19.97 -13.17 -19.51
N LYS A 374 20.21 -14.36 -18.97
CA LYS A 374 21.30 -14.63 -18.01
C LYS A 374 22.70 -14.50 -18.59
N SER A 375 22.88 -14.65 -19.90
CA SER A 375 24.17 -14.51 -20.58
C SER A 375 24.38 -13.13 -21.22
N SER A 376 23.37 -12.25 -21.17
CA SER A 376 23.49 -10.87 -21.67
C SER A 376 24.37 -10.01 -20.76
N ASN A 377 24.87 -8.90 -21.30
CA ASN A 377 25.64 -7.87 -20.61
C ASN A 377 24.77 -6.98 -19.68
N THR A 378 23.62 -7.50 -19.22
CA THR A 378 22.65 -6.75 -18.40
C THR A 378 22.78 -7.09 -16.92
N LYS A 379 22.35 -6.17 -16.05
CA LYS A 379 22.24 -6.44 -14.61
C LYS A 379 21.04 -7.37 -14.36
N ASN A 380 21.33 -8.62 -13.98
CA ASN A 380 20.31 -9.65 -13.76
C ASN A 380 19.29 -9.35 -12.63
N GLY A 381 19.55 -8.36 -11.75
CA GLY A 381 18.68 -7.97 -10.65
C GLY A 381 17.73 -6.79 -10.94
N GLU A 382 17.83 -6.16 -12.11
CA GLU A 382 16.97 -5.04 -12.51
C GLU A 382 15.99 -5.48 -13.62
N PHE A 383 14.79 -4.87 -13.65
CA PHE A 383 13.82 -5.10 -14.73
C PHE A 383 14.05 -4.18 -15.93
N LYS A 384 14.62 -2.99 -15.69
CA LYS A 384 15.10 -2.11 -16.75
C LYS A 384 16.35 -2.70 -17.39
N LEU A 385 16.51 -2.47 -18.68
CA LEU A 385 17.70 -2.89 -19.41
C LEU A 385 18.89 -1.99 -19.08
N VAL A 386 19.61 -2.35 -18.02
CA VAL A 386 20.82 -1.64 -17.58
C VAL A 386 22.04 -2.51 -17.83
N ARG A 387 23.02 -1.96 -18.56
CA ARG A 387 24.27 -2.66 -18.84
C ARG A 387 25.13 -2.77 -17.57
N ILE A 388 25.87 -3.86 -17.47
CA ILE A 388 26.91 -4.03 -16.47
C ILE A 388 27.98 -2.94 -16.66
N LYS A 389 28.50 -2.38 -15.57
CA LYS A 389 29.60 -1.38 -15.61
C LYS A 389 30.85 -1.96 -16.28
N LYS A 390 31.65 -1.11 -16.92
CA LYS A 390 32.79 -1.52 -17.76
C LYS A 390 33.75 -2.48 -17.05
N GLU A 391 34.13 -2.16 -15.81
CA GLU A 391 35.11 -2.94 -15.03
C GLU A 391 34.60 -4.35 -14.69
N LYS A 392 33.30 -4.48 -14.44
CA LYS A 392 32.65 -5.78 -14.21
C LYS A 392 32.41 -6.54 -15.51
N LEU A 393 32.12 -5.82 -16.60
CA LEU A 393 31.84 -6.40 -17.92
C LEU A 393 33.08 -7.08 -18.51
N GLU A 394 34.27 -6.52 -18.31
CA GLU A 394 35.54 -7.12 -18.75
C GLU A 394 35.69 -8.55 -18.18
N LYS A 395 35.44 -8.71 -16.87
CA LYS A 395 35.52 -10.00 -16.17
C LYS A 395 34.32 -10.93 -16.40
N TYR A 396 33.21 -10.40 -16.92
CA TYR A 396 31.97 -11.16 -17.11
C TYR A 396 32.07 -12.09 -18.33
N ASN A 397 32.18 -13.40 -18.10
CA ASN A 397 32.30 -14.41 -19.17
C ASN A 397 31.36 -15.59 -18.90
N PRO A 398 30.05 -15.46 -19.20
CA PRO A 398 29.07 -16.50 -18.89
C PRO A 398 29.29 -17.75 -19.76
N ASN A 399 29.19 -18.93 -19.15
CA ASN A 399 29.15 -20.20 -19.88
C ASN A 399 27.72 -20.46 -20.37
N VAL A 400 27.44 -20.11 -21.63
CA VAL A 400 26.07 -20.10 -22.17
C VAL A 400 25.46 -21.50 -22.18
N LEU A 401 26.23 -22.49 -22.65
CA LEU A 401 25.74 -23.87 -22.75
C LEU A 401 25.46 -24.46 -21.36
N GLU A 402 26.29 -24.18 -20.36
CA GLU A 402 26.05 -24.67 -19.01
C GLU A 402 24.82 -24.00 -18.36
N ILE A 403 24.64 -22.69 -18.55
CA ILE A 403 23.41 -21.98 -18.11
C ILE A 403 22.18 -22.63 -18.75
N PHE A 404 22.23 -22.93 -20.05
CA PHE A 404 21.14 -23.60 -20.76
C PHE A 404 20.86 -25.01 -20.22
N LYS A 405 21.91 -25.82 -20.01
CA LYS A 405 21.80 -27.19 -19.48
C LYS A 405 21.14 -27.19 -18.10
N GLN A 406 21.63 -26.35 -17.19
CA GLN A 406 21.04 -26.21 -15.85
C GLN A 406 19.58 -25.79 -15.94
N LYS A 407 19.27 -24.87 -16.86
CA LYS A 407 17.92 -24.37 -17.02
C LYS A 407 16.95 -25.43 -17.54
N ILE A 408 17.32 -26.18 -18.57
CA ILE A 408 16.52 -27.27 -19.11
C ILE A 408 16.29 -28.35 -18.05
N ARG A 409 17.34 -28.78 -17.32
CA ARG A 409 17.20 -29.78 -16.25
C ARG A 409 16.20 -29.35 -15.18
N SER A 410 16.30 -28.10 -14.71
CA SER A 410 15.34 -27.53 -13.76
C SER A 410 13.93 -27.48 -14.33
N ASN A 411 13.77 -27.13 -15.61
CA ASN A 411 12.46 -27.07 -16.25
C ASN A 411 11.86 -28.48 -16.45
N ILE A 412 12.68 -29.50 -16.75
CA ILE A 412 12.22 -30.89 -16.87
C ILE A 412 11.63 -31.35 -15.54
N LYS A 413 12.32 -31.10 -14.41
CA LYS A 413 11.81 -31.40 -13.07
C LYS A 413 10.47 -30.70 -12.79
N GLY A 414 10.37 -29.41 -13.11
CA GLY A 414 9.13 -28.66 -12.95
C GLY A 414 7.99 -29.18 -13.83
N MET A 415 8.28 -29.63 -15.05
CA MET A 415 7.30 -30.27 -15.93
C MET A 415 6.88 -31.65 -15.42
N GLU A 416 7.79 -32.40 -14.82
CA GLU A 416 7.48 -33.70 -14.23
C GLU A 416 6.48 -33.58 -13.09
N GLU A 417 6.73 -32.67 -12.15
CA GLU A 417 5.79 -32.36 -11.06
C GLU A 417 4.44 -31.89 -11.63
N PHE A 418 4.45 -31.00 -12.62
CA PHE A 418 3.22 -30.46 -13.22
C PHE A 418 2.44 -31.52 -13.99
N TYR A 419 3.11 -32.33 -14.81
CA TYR A 419 2.48 -33.36 -15.64
C TYR A 419 1.82 -34.46 -14.79
N ARG A 420 2.40 -34.76 -13.61
CA ARG A 420 1.87 -35.72 -12.65
C ARG A 420 0.63 -35.19 -11.93
N ASP A 421 0.65 -33.93 -11.49
CA ASP A 421 -0.33 -33.41 -10.53
C ASP A 421 -1.57 -32.75 -11.18
N ILE A 422 -1.55 -32.47 -12.49
CA ILE A 422 -2.69 -31.84 -13.18
C ILE A 422 -3.77 -32.83 -13.62
N ASP A 423 -4.99 -32.32 -13.78
CA ASP A 423 -6.05 -33.02 -14.53
C ASP A 423 -5.85 -32.81 -16.04
N LYS A 424 -5.59 -33.88 -16.80
CA LYS A 424 -5.34 -33.79 -18.25
C LYS A 424 -6.59 -33.40 -19.06
N ASN A 425 -7.79 -33.44 -18.48
CA ASN A 425 -9.04 -33.11 -19.14
C ASN A 425 -9.36 -31.61 -19.17
N THR A 426 -8.68 -30.79 -18.35
CA THR A 426 -8.90 -29.33 -18.41
C THR A 426 -8.01 -28.66 -19.44
N TRP A 427 -8.42 -27.48 -19.89
CA TRP A 427 -7.71 -26.75 -20.94
C TRP A 427 -7.31 -25.34 -20.49
N THR A 428 -6.27 -24.82 -21.12
CA THR A 428 -5.89 -23.41 -21.03
C THR A 428 -5.78 -22.82 -22.43
N LYS A 429 -6.39 -21.67 -22.66
CA LYS A 429 -6.30 -20.90 -23.91
C LYS A 429 -5.63 -19.57 -23.64
N ILE A 430 -4.60 -19.26 -24.41
CA ILE A 430 -3.89 -17.98 -24.33
C ILE A 430 -4.31 -17.13 -25.52
N ILE A 431 -4.68 -15.89 -25.25
CA ILE A 431 -5.09 -14.89 -26.24
C ILE A 431 -4.04 -13.78 -26.21
N PHE A 432 -3.44 -13.53 -27.35
CA PHE A 432 -2.62 -12.34 -27.56
C PHE A 432 -3.54 -11.17 -27.88
N GLY A 433 -3.68 -10.23 -26.95
CA GLY A 433 -4.67 -9.19 -27.08
C GLY A 433 -4.67 -8.15 -25.97
N ASP A 434 -5.37 -7.06 -26.23
CA ASP A 434 -5.60 -5.95 -25.32
C ASP A 434 -6.92 -6.19 -24.58
N SER A 435 -6.85 -6.27 -23.25
CA SER A 435 -7.98 -6.59 -22.39
C SER A 435 -9.06 -5.51 -22.32
N SER A 436 -8.78 -4.29 -22.82
CA SER A 436 -9.79 -3.24 -23.01
C SER A 436 -10.68 -3.52 -24.24
N LYS A 437 -10.25 -4.40 -25.15
CA LYS A 437 -10.92 -4.72 -26.41
C LYS A 437 -11.68 -6.04 -26.32
N ASP A 438 -12.45 -6.32 -27.37
CA ASP A 438 -13.03 -7.66 -27.55
C ASP A 438 -11.92 -8.66 -27.90
N ASN A 439 -11.92 -9.78 -27.19
CA ASN A 439 -10.94 -10.86 -27.30
C ASN A 439 -11.61 -12.19 -27.72
N GLY A 440 -12.88 -12.16 -28.15
CA GLY A 440 -13.63 -13.34 -28.60
C GLY A 440 -14.12 -14.24 -27.48
N ILE A 441 -13.99 -13.82 -26.22
CA ILE A 441 -14.60 -14.50 -25.07
C ILE A 441 -16.07 -14.06 -24.98
N LYS A 442 -16.99 -15.03 -25.08
CA LYS A 442 -18.42 -14.78 -25.00
C LYS A 442 -18.82 -14.19 -23.64
N GLU A 443 -19.80 -13.29 -23.66
CA GLU A 443 -20.37 -12.70 -22.45
C GLU A 443 -20.96 -13.78 -21.53
N ASN A 444 -20.91 -13.54 -20.21
CA ASN A 444 -21.46 -14.43 -19.19
C ASN A 444 -21.00 -15.90 -19.28
N THR A 445 -19.73 -16.14 -19.65
CA THR A 445 -19.17 -17.50 -19.73
C THR A 445 -18.10 -17.80 -18.70
N ILE A 446 -17.52 -16.78 -18.06
CA ILE A 446 -16.45 -16.94 -17.08
C ILE A 446 -17.04 -17.07 -15.67
N ASP A 447 -16.55 -18.05 -14.91
CA ASP A 447 -16.99 -18.36 -13.55
C ASP A 447 -16.21 -17.60 -12.47
N CYS A 448 -14.99 -17.17 -12.78
CA CYS A 448 -14.15 -16.37 -11.88
C CYS A 448 -13.07 -15.65 -12.70
N ILE A 449 -12.76 -14.41 -12.36
CA ILE A 449 -11.60 -13.69 -12.90
C ILE A 449 -10.61 -13.47 -11.77
N ILE A 450 -9.35 -13.85 -11.96
CA ILE A 450 -8.25 -13.58 -11.02
C ILE A 450 -7.14 -12.95 -11.82
N THR A 451 -6.76 -11.73 -11.45
CA THR A 451 -5.80 -10.96 -12.25
C THR A 451 -4.97 -9.98 -11.42
N SER A 452 -3.95 -9.42 -12.06
CA SER A 452 -3.12 -8.34 -11.54
C SER A 452 -2.76 -7.42 -12.69
N PRO A 453 -3.35 -6.20 -12.77
CA PRO A 453 -2.99 -5.22 -13.78
C PRO A 453 -1.49 -4.91 -13.77
N PRO A 454 -0.89 -4.61 -14.94
CA PRO A 454 0.47 -4.09 -14.96
C PRO A 454 0.50 -2.76 -14.22
N TYR A 455 1.54 -2.53 -13.40
CA TYR A 455 1.81 -1.21 -12.86
C TYR A 455 2.04 -0.25 -14.05
N GLY A 456 1.10 0.68 -14.28
CA GLY A 456 1.06 1.59 -15.44
C GLY A 456 2.16 2.64 -15.47
N ASP A 457 3.39 2.18 -15.32
CA ASP A 457 4.60 2.96 -15.12
C ASP A 457 5.79 2.35 -15.85
N SER A 458 5.54 1.79 -17.04
CA SER A 458 6.55 1.20 -17.93
C SER A 458 7.77 2.11 -18.15
N ARG A 459 7.59 3.44 -18.01
CA ARG A 459 8.65 4.44 -18.10
C ARG A 459 9.49 4.61 -16.82
N THR A 460 8.97 4.31 -15.63
CA THR A 460 9.62 4.63 -14.34
C THR A 460 9.97 3.42 -13.48
N THR A 461 9.09 2.44 -13.30
CA THR A 461 9.29 1.39 -12.28
C THR A 461 9.38 -0.01 -12.88
N VAL A 462 8.38 -0.44 -13.68
CA VAL A 462 8.36 -1.79 -14.26
C VAL A 462 8.21 -1.74 -15.78
N ALA A 463 9.34 -1.81 -16.49
CA ALA A 463 9.37 -1.83 -17.95
C ALA A 463 9.24 -3.27 -18.49
N TYR A 464 8.00 -3.74 -18.68
CA TYR A 464 7.71 -5.12 -19.14
C TYR A 464 8.25 -5.38 -20.54
N GLY A 465 8.12 -4.43 -21.46
CA GLY A 465 8.66 -4.50 -22.82
C GLY A 465 10.18 -4.52 -22.81
N GLN A 466 10.83 -3.58 -22.11
CA GLN A 466 12.30 -3.60 -21.94
C GLN A 466 12.81 -4.91 -21.35
N PHE A 467 12.17 -5.42 -20.30
CA PHE A 467 12.53 -6.70 -19.70
C PHE A 467 12.50 -7.84 -20.73
N SER A 468 11.48 -7.83 -21.59
CA SER A 468 11.22 -8.88 -22.57
C SER A 468 12.08 -8.75 -23.83
N ARG A 469 12.66 -7.56 -24.09
CA ARG A 469 13.21 -7.18 -25.39
C ARG A 469 14.28 -8.13 -25.91
N LEU A 470 15.37 -8.34 -25.16
CA LEU A 470 16.48 -9.17 -25.64
C LEU A 470 16.04 -10.62 -25.86
N SER A 471 15.29 -11.17 -24.91
CA SER A 471 14.69 -12.49 -25.03
C SER A 471 13.84 -12.62 -26.30
N ALA A 472 12.91 -11.69 -26.53
CA ALA A 472 12.00 -11.71 -27.68
C ALA A 472 12.72 -11.53 -29.02
N GLN A 473 13.77 -10.69 -29.07
CA GLN A 473 14.64 -10.52 -30.24
C GLN A 473 15.36 -11.82 -30.63
N TRP A 474 15.64 -12.71 -29.66
CA TRP A 474 16.32 -13.97 -29.91
C TRP A 474 15.39 -15.14 -30.29
N ILE A 475 14.13 -15.14 -29.85
CA ILE A 475 13.22 -16.28 -30.02
C ILE A 475 12.18 -16.12 -31.14
N ASP A 476 12.42 -15.21 -32.07
CA ASP A 476 11.63 -15.03 -33.31
C ASP A 476 10.12 -14.86 -33.03
N ILE A 477 9.75 -14.18 -31.95
CA ILE A 477 8.33 -13.88 -31.64
C ILE A 477 7.79 -12.73 -32.50
N PHE A 478 8.67 -11.87 -32.99
CA PHE A 478 8.32 -10.75 -33.87
C PHE A 478 8.89 -10.99 -35.26
N ASP A 479 8.13 -10.62 -36.30
CA ASP A 479 8.63 -10.61 -37.70
C ASP A 479 9.84 -9.69 -37.84
N ASN A 480 9.79 -8.51 -37.20
CA ASN A 480 10.94 -7.65 -36.99
C ASN A 480 11.32 -7.63 -35.50
N PRO A 481 12.50 -8.16 -35.11
CA PRO A 481 12.98 -8.15 -33.72
C PRO A 481 12.97 -6.77 -33.05
N ASP A 482 13.17 -5.68 -33.79
CA ASP A 482 13.23 -4.33 -33.22
C ASP A 482 11.85 -3.82 -32.75
N ASN A 483 10.76 -4.43 -33.21
CA ASN A 483 9.40 -4.14 -32.73
C ASN A 483 9.23 -4.50 -31.24
N ALA A 484 10.08 -5.37 -30.68
CA ALA A 484 10.08 -5.69 -29.26
C ALA A 484 10.24 -4.45 -28.35
N SER A 485 10.82 -3.37 -28.87
CA SER A 485 10.95 -2.09 -28.16
C SER A 485 9.65 -1.29 -28.02
N GLY A 486 8.64 -1.56 -28.86
CA GLY A 486 7.39 -0.81 -28.93
C GLY A 486 6.32 -1.26 -27.93
N VAL A 487 6.44 -2.47 -27.36
CA VAL A 487 5.40 -3.09 -26.50
C VAL A 487 4.98 -2.16 -25.36
N ASP A 488 5.92 -1.50 -24.69
CA ASP A 488 5.63 -0.62 -23.55
C ASP A 488 4.73 0.59 -23.90
N ASN A 489 4.64 0.97 -25.18
CA ASN A 489 3.74 2.04 -25.64
C ASN A 489 2.31 1.56 -25.89
N GLU A 490 2.11 0.26 -26.05
CA GLU A 490 0.77 -0.33 -26.27
C GLU A 490 0.17 -0.87 -24.98
N LEU A 491 1.01 -1.17 -23.97
CA LEU A 491 0.55 -1.57 -22.64
C LEU A 491 -0.32 -0.50 -21.98
N LEU A 492 -1.08 -0.95 -20.99
CA LEU A 492 -1.96 -0.13 -20.17
C LEU A 492 -1.22 1.09 -19.59
N GLY A 493 -1.67 2.30 -19.95
CA GLY A 493 -1.02 3.56 -19.56
C GLY A 493 0.24 3.93 -20.36
N GLY A 494 0.53 3.21 -21.46
CA GLY A 494 1.70 3.42 -22.32
C GLY A 494 1.67 4.71 -23.14
N LYS A 495 0.49 5.28 -23.41
CA LYS A 495 0.32 6.57 -24.13
C LYS A 495 -0.40 7.57 -23.24
N ALA A 496 0.23 8.72 -22.98
CA ALA A 496 -0.38 9.77 -22.17
C ALA A 496 -1.62 10.34 -22.87
N VAL A 497 -2.63 10.74 -22.08
CA VAL A 497 -3.75 11.52 -22.60
C VAL A 497 -3.30 12.93 -22.97
N LYS A 498 -4.00 13.57 -23.93
CA LYS A 498 -3.68 14.94 -24.37
C LYS A 498 -4.02 15.98 -23.29
N ASN A 499 -5.17 15.82 -22.64
CA ASN A 499 -5.67 16.71 -21.58
C ASN A 499 -6.16 15.87 -20.38
N LEU A 500 -6.47 16.54 -19.27
CA LEU A 500 -6.91 15.90 -18.03
C LEU A 500 -8.44 15.80 -17.89
N VAL A 501 -9.19 16.05 -18.96
CA VAL A 501 -10.66 15.96 -18.94
C VAL A 501 -11.06 14.49 -19.07
N HIS A 502 -11.89 14.00 -18.13
CA HIS A 502 -12.36 12.61 -18.11
C HIS A 502 -13.74 12.46 -17.49
N SER A 503 -14.41 11.35 -17.79
CA SER A 503 -15.72 10.97 -17.24
C SER A 503 -15.65 9.93 -16.12
N LEU A 504 -14.44 9.49 -15.73
CA LEU A 504 -14.27 8.51 -14.65
C LEU A 504 -14.78 9.06 -13.31
N SER A 505 -15.77 8.38 -12.72
CA SER A 505 -16.37 8.73 -11.44
C SER A 505 -15.60 8.04 -10.30
N SER A 506 -14.58 8.71 -9.78
CA SER A 506 -13.80 8.25 -8.63
C SER A 506 -13.24 9.45 -7.86
N GLY A 507 -13.70 9.63 -6.61
CA GLY A 507 -13.24 10.72 -5.75
C GLY A 507 -11.75 10.59 -5.44
N TYR A 508 -11.29 9.35 -5.17
CA TYR A 508 -9.89 9.05 -4.91
C TYR A 508 -8.98 9.35 -6.11
N LEU A 509 -9.44 9.09 -7.32
CA LEU A 509 -8.69 9.41 -8.53
C LEU A 509 -8.57 10.92 -8.72
N SER A 510 -9.70 11.63 -8.61
CA SER A 510 -9.71 13.09 -8.75
C SER A 510 -8.82 13.78 -7.71
N GLU A 511 -8.85 13.34 -6.46
CA GLU A 511 -7.97 13.86 -5.41
C GLU A 511 -6.49 13.57 -5.71
N SER A 512 -6.17 12.34 -6.13
CA SER A 512 -4.80 11.95 -6.50
C SER A 512 -4.27 12.79 -7.67
N LEU A 513 -5.08 12.97 -8.72
CA LEU A 513 -4.71 13.79 -9.88
C LEU A 513 -4.48 15.25 -9.47
N LYS A 514 -5.35 15.85 -8.65
CA LYS A 514 -5.16 17.22 -8.13
C LYS A 514 -3.81 17.39 -7.42
N LYS A 515 -3.42 16.42 -6.59
CA LYS A 515 -2.13 16.45 -5.87
C LYS A 515 -0.93 16.30 -6.83
N ILE A 516 -1.05 15.44 -7.84
CA ILE A 516 0.04 15.19 -8.80
C ILE A 516 0.20 16.35 -9.77
N VAL A 517 -0.89 16.95 -10.27
CA VAL A 517 -0.84 18.10 -11.19
C VAL A 517 -0.05 19.27 -10.61
N LYS A 518 -0.20 19.54 -9.31
CA LYS A 518 0.58 20.57 -8.61
C LYS A 518 2.10 20.35 -8.67
N LYS A 519 2.55 19.11 -8.90
CA LYS A 519 3.97 18.72 -8.96
C LYS A 519 4.46 18.44 -10.37
N ASP A 520 3.65 17.77 -11.20
CA ASP A 520 3.98 17.33 -12.56
C ASP A 520 2.71 16.98 -13.35
N GLU A 521 2.24 17.92 -14.18
CA GLU A 521 1.05 17.74 -15.02
C GLU A 521 1.21 16.60 -16.04
N LYS A 522 2.40 16.46 -16.64
CA LYS A 522 2.67 15.38 -17.59
C LYS A 522 2.50 14.02 -16.92
N ARG A 523 2.97 13.89 -15.68
CA ARG A 523 2.80 12.65 -14.93
C ARG A 523 1.36 12.40 -14.52
N ALA A 524 0.58 13.44 -14.24
CA ALA A 524 -0.87 13.30 -14.03
C ALA A 524 -1.57 12.74 -15.29
N LYS A 525 -1.16 13.15 -16.49
CA LYS A 525 -1.69 12.61 -17.76
C LYS A 525 -1.36 11.12 -17.95
N ASP A 526 -0.15 10.68 -17.60
CA ASP A 526 0.19 9.25 -17.57
C ASP A 526 -0.72 8.47 -16.59
N VAL A 527 -0.95 9.04 -15.41
CA VAL A 527 -1.79 8.42 -14.37
C VAL A 527 -3.23 8.27 -14.85
N LEU A 528 -3.81 9.32 -15.45
CA LEU A 528 -5.17 9.29 -15.97
C LEU A 528 -5.31 8.29 -17.13
N SER A 529 -4.36 8.24 -18.05
CA SER A 529 -4.34 7.26 -19.16
C SER A 529 -4.46 5.82 -18.66
N PHE A 530 -3.71 5.48 -17.60
CA PHE A 530 -3.77 4.17 -16.98
C PHE A 530 -5.18 3.83 -16.46
N PHE A 531 -5.82 4.75 -15.75
CA PHE A 531 -7.15 4.49 -15.17
C PHE A 531 -8.26 4.46 -16.21
N ILE A 532 -8.15 5.22 -17.31
CA ILE A 532 -9.09 5.12 -18.44
C ILE A 532 -9.03 3.71 -19.04
N GLY A 533 -7.84 3.24 -19.41
CA GLY A 533 -7.70 1.89 -19.96
C GLY A 533 -8.10 0.80 -18.95
N LEU A 534 -7.83 1.02 -17.66
CA LEU A 534 -8.19 0.05 -16.62
C LEU A 534 -9.71 -0.04 -16.48
N ASN A 535 -10.42 1.09 -16.54
CA ASN A 535 -11.87 1.13 -16.55
C ASN A 535 -12.45 0.34 -17.74
N ASP A 536 -11.87 0.50 -18.94
CA ASP A 536 -12.30 -0.26 -20.12
C ASP A 536 -12.08 -1.77 -19.94
N CYS A 537 -10.96 -2.16 -19.32
CA CYS A 537 -10.70 -3.56 -18.95
C CYS A 537 -11.71 -4.09 -17.93
N LEU A 538 -12.10 -3.28 -16.92
CA LEU A 538 -13.14 -3.65 -15.95
C LEU A 538 -14.51 -3.83 -16.61
N ILE A 539 -14.86 -2.99 -17.60
CA ILE A 539 -16.09 -3.13 -18.38
C ILE A 539 -16.08 -4.46 -19.16
N ARG A 540 -14.96 -4.81 -19.81
CA ARG A 540 -14.82 -6.11 -20.51
C ARG A 540 -14.88 -7.29 -19.55
N ALA A 541 -14.23 -7.18 -18.39
CA ALA A 541 -14.29 -8.18 -17.32
C ALA A 541 -15.73 -8.41 -16.84
N TYR A 542 -16.49 -7.33 -16.63
CA TYR A 542 -17.91 -7.40 -16.26
C TYR A 542 -18.74 -8.17 -17.29
N LYS A 543 -18.54 -7.89 -18.59
CA LYS A 543 -19.28 -8.54 -19.67
C LYS A 543 -19.03 -10.05 -19.73
N MET A 544 -17.79 -10.49 -19.61
CA MET A 544 -17.45 -11.93 -19.70
C MET A 544 -17.80 -12.73 -18.44
N LEU A 545 -17.83 -12.11 -17.26
CA LEU A 545 -18.12 -12.77 -15.99
C LEU A 545 -19.61 -13.10 -15.86
N LYS A 546 -19.95 -14.29 -15.35
CA LYS A 546 -21.33 -14.66 -15.04
C LYS A 546 -21.87 -13.83 -13.86
N ALA A 547 -23.20 -13.68 -13.80
CA ALA A 547 -23.85 -13.03 -12.66
C ALA A 547 -23.49 -13.72 -11.33
N LYS A 548 -23.37 -12.93 -10.25
CA LYS A 548 -23.02 -13.41 -8.90
C LYS A 548 -21.67 -14.11 -8.77
N LYS A 549 -20.79 -13.96 -9.77
CA LYS A 549 -19.41 -14.47 -9.75
C LYS A 549 -18.41 -13.35 -9.46
N TYR A 550 -17.16 -13.76 -9.25
CA TYR A 550 -16.13 -12.92 -8.63
C TYR A 550 -15.03 -12.51 -9.60
N LEU A 551 -14.63 -11.24 -9.49
CA LEU A 551 -13.41 -10.65 -10.03
C LEU A 551 -12.50 -10.31 -8.83
N CYS A 552 -11.36 -10.99 -8.77
CA CYS A 552 -10.34 -10.80 -7.74
C CYS A 552 -9.14 -10.09 -8.37
N ILE A 553 -8.79 -8.92 -7.84
CA ILE A 553 -7.69 -8.11 -8.37
C ILE A 553 -6.61 -7.97 -7.31
N VAL A 554 -5.42 -8.48 -7.58
CA VAL A 554 -4.22 -8.26 -6.76
C VAL A 554 -3.51 -7.03 -7.30
N ILE A 555 -3.34 -5.99 -6.48
CA ILE A 555 -2.78 -4.72 -6.93
C ILE A 555 -2.01 -4.00 -5.81
N GLY A 556 -0.88 -3.40 -6.17
CA GLY A 556 -0.13 -2.52 -5.28
C GLY A 556 -0.51 -1.06 -5.47
N ASN A 557 -0.57 -0.32 -4.36
CA ASN A 557 -0.77 1.13 -4.38
C ASN A 557 0.56 1.84 -4.69
N ARG A 558 0.64 2.46 -5.87
CA ARG A 558 1.88 3.07 -6.37
C ARG A 558 2.12 4.46 -5.78
N LEU A 559 3.38 4.86 -5.76
CA LEU A 559 3.82 6.22 -5.45
C LEU A 559 4.17 6.95 -6.75
N VAL A 560 3.65 8.15 -6.94
CA VAL A 560 3.95 8.99 -8.11
C VAL A 560 4.21 10.41 -7.63
N LYS A 561 5.45 10.91 -7.77
CA LYS A 561 5.85 12.24 -7.27
C LYS A 561 5.52 12.40 -5.78
N GLN A 562 5.83 11.37 -5.00
CA GLN A 562 5.51 11.26 -3.56
C GLN A 562 4.00 11.30 -3.23
N VAL A 563 3.11 11.23 -4.23
CA VAL A 563 1.66 11.05 -4.01
C VAL A 563 1.35 9.57 -4.09
N ARG A 564 0.87 8.99 -2.99
CA ARG A 564 0.42 7.59 -2.97
C ARG A 564 -0.96 7.52 -3.60
N ILE A 565 -1.07 6.79 -4.70
CA ILE A 565 -2.33 6.58 -5.41
C ILE A 565 -3.02 5.35 -4.80
N PRO A 566 -4.21 5.50 -4.21
CA PRO A 566 -4.99 4.40 -3.65
C PRO A 566 -5.69 3.60 -4.76
N THR A 567 -4.90 2.94 -5.61
CA THR A 567 -5.38 2.20 -6.79
C THR A 567 -6.46 1.19 -6.45
N ASP A 568 -6.35 0.50 -5.31
CA ASP A 568 -7.36 -0.43 -4.80
C ASP A 568 -8.74 0.20 -4.61
N LEU A 569 -8.80 1.38 -3.97
CA LEU A 569 -10.06 2.10 -3.77
C LEU A 569 -10.61 2.70 -5.06
N ILE A 570 -9.71 3.22 -5.92
CA ILE A 570 -10.12 3.71 -7.25
C ILE A 570 -10.74 2.58 -8.07
N ILE A 571 -10.14 1.38 -8.07
CA ILE A 571 -10.69 0.21 -8.74
C ILE A 571 -12.08 -0.13 -8.20
N ALA A 572 -12.25 -0.11 -6.87
CA ALA A 572 -13.53 -0.43 -6.25
C ALA A 572 -14.62 0.60 -6.63
N GLU A 573 -14.33 1.90 -6.59
CA GLU A 573 -15.27 2.95 -7.04
C GLU A 573 -15.65 2.78 -8.52
N LEU A 574 -14.66 2.60 -9.40
CA LEU A 574 -14.91 2.39 -10.84
C LEU A 574 -15.72 1.12 -11.09
N ALA A 575 -15.40 0.03 -10.40
CA ALA A 575 -16.12 -1.24 -10.52
C ALA A 575 -17.58 -1.12 -10.05
N GLN A 576 -17.84 -0.36 -8.99
CA GLN A 576 -19.21 -0.10 -8.53
C GLN A 576 -20.06 0.61 -9.60
N GLN A 577 -19.50 1.59 -10.29
CA GLN A 577 -20.19 2.28 -11.40
C GLN A 577 -20.50 1.35 -12.59
N ILE A 578 -19.69 0.30 -12.78
CA ILE A 578 -19.89 -0.69 -13.85
C ILE A 578 -20.98 -1.73 -13.49
N GLY A 579 -21.28 -1.89 -12.19
CA GLY A 579 -22.24 -2.87 -11.70
C GLY A 579 -21.64 -4.01 -10.87
N PHE A 580 -20.42 -3.84 -10.34
CA PHE A 580 -19.90 -4.74 -9.30
C PHE A 580 -20.28 -4.26 -7.90
N THR A 581 -20.41 -5.20 -6.97
CA THR A 581 -20.35 -4.92 -5.53
C THR A 581 -18.93 -5.19 -5.03
N CYS A 582 -18.32 -4.26 -4.32
CA CYS A 582 -17.05 -4.51 -3.64
C CYS A 582 -17.34 -5.18 -2.29
N GLU A 583 -16.98 -6.45 -2.16
CA GLU A 583 -17.26 -7.24 -0.95
C GLU A 583 -16.15 -7.15 0.08
N ASP A 584 -14.88 -7.03 -0.36
CA ASP A 584 -13.74 -6.97 0.54
C ASP A 584 -12.54 -6.31 -0.13
N ILE A 585 -11.74 -5.61 0.68
CA ILE A 585 -10.41 -5.12 0.32
C ILE A 585 -9.47 -5.44 1.47
N PHE A 586 -8.55 -6.38 1.26
CA PHE A 586 -7.57 -6.75 2.27
C PHE A 586 -6.14 -6.54 1.78
N ILE A 587 -5.28 -6.14 2.71
CA ILE A 587 -3.88 -5.81 2.47
C ILE A 587 -3.00 -6.93 3.05
N ARG A 588 -2.00 -7.34 2.27
CA ARG A 588 -0.98 -8.31 2.68
C ARG A 588 0.42 -7.72 2.52
N ASN A 589 1.39 -8.28 3.24
CA ASN A 589 2.80 -7.99 3.00
C ASN A 589 3.33 -8.83 1.83
N ILE A 590 4.34 -8.28 1.14
CA ILE A 590 5.07 -8.98 0.08
C ILE A 590 6.35 -9.55 0.69
N THR A 591 6.29 -10.80 1.16
CA THR A 591 7.45 -11.55 1.69
C THR A 591 8.19 -12.22 0.52
N GLY A 592 9.44 -11.80 0.25
CA GLY A 592 10.24 -12.34 -0.87
C GLY A 592 10.06 -11.58 -2.20
N LYS A 593 10.30 -10.26 -2.15
CA LYS A 593 10.14 -9.33 -3.27
C LYS A 593 11.04 -9.68 -4.46
N ARG A 594 10.43 -9.78 -5.66
CA ARG A 594 11.19 -9.84 -6.94
C ARG A 594 11.62 -8.47 -7.43
N MET A 595 10.93 -7.40 -7.02
CA MET A 595 11.30 -6.01 -7.29
C MET A 595 12.41 -5.54 -6.33
N PRO A 596 13.33 -4.65 -6.77
CA PRO A 596 14.29 -4.01 -5.89
C PRO A 596 13.58 -3.27 -4.75
N ILE A 597 14.13 -3.27 -3.53
CA ILE A 597 13.54 -2.61 -2.35
C ILE A 597 13.44 -1.09 -2.56
N LYS A 598 14.36 -0.51 -3.34
CA LYS A 598 14.36 0.89 -3.73
C LYS A 598 14.57 1.03 -5.23
N THR A 599 13.88 1.98 -5.86
CA THR A 599 14.07 2.34 -7.27
C THR A 599 14.21 3.85 -7.39
N SER A 600 14.85 4.35 -8.45
CA SER A 600 14.84 5.79 -8.77
C SER A 600 13.74 6.05 -9.81
N PRO A 601 12.54 6.49 -9.38
CA PRO A 601 11.44 6.78 -10.31
C PRO A 601 11.68 8.04 -11.14
N THR A 602 12.57 8.93 -10.70
CA THR A 602 12.89 10.20 -11.37
C THR A 602 14.03 10.11 -12.38
N ASN A 603 14.68 8.95 -12.56
CA ASN A 603 15.94 8.79 -13.31
C ASN A 603 17.07 9.74 -12.83
N VAL A 604 16.93 10.36 -11.65
CA VAL A 604 17.96 11.19 -11.03
C VAL A 604 18.87 10.28 -10.22
N VAL A 605 20.17 10.33 -10.53
CA VAL A 605 21.18 9.52 -9.85
C VAL A 605 21.26 9.94 -8.39
N GLY A 606 20.93 9.02 -7.47
CA GLY A 606 21.00 9.26 -6.02
C GLY A 606 19.65 9.39 -5.31
N GLU A 607 18.58 9.74 -6.03
CA GLU A 607 17.22 9.75 -5.47
C GLU A 607 16.59 8.36 -5.55
N LEU A 608 16.46 7.69 -4.40
CA LEU A 608 15.89 6.35 -4.28
C LEU A 608 14.57 6.41 -3.48
N GLU A 609 13.47 6.01 -4.10
CA GLU A 609 12.18 5.82 -3.43
C GLU A 609 11.98 4.33 -3.10
N GLU A 610 11.34 4.05 -1.97
CA GLU A 610 10.97 2.68 -1.59
C GLU A 610 9.87 2.13 -2.52
N THR A 611 10.05 0.90 -2.98
CA THR A 611 9.03 0.22 -3.80
C THR A 611 7.94 -0.42 -2.90
N MET A 612 6.77 -0.72 -3.47
CA MET A 612 5.62 -1.27 -2.74
C MET A 612 5.98 -2.52 -1.91
N THR A 613 5.83 -2.46 -0.59
CA THR A 613 6.05 -3.58 0.36
C THR A 613 4.78 -4.33 0.71
N LYS A 614 3.63 -3.77 0.32
CA LYS A 614 2.30 -4.31 0.53
C LYS A 614 1.53 -4.28 -0.78
N GLU A 615 0.62 -5.21 -0.94
CA GLU A 615 -0.38 -5.22 -2.02
C GLU A 615 -1.77 -5.46 -1.42
N SER A 616 -2.77 -4.92 -2.09
CA SER A 616 -4.17 -5.10 -1.78
C SER A 616 -4.76 -6.18 -2.68
N VAL A 617 -5.73 -6.91 -2.16
CA VAL A 617 -6.60 -7.79 -2.93
C VAL A 617 -8.00 -7.21 -2.86
N VAL A 618 -8.53 -6.81 -4.02
CA VAL A 618 -9.88 -6.27 -4.16
C VAL A 618 -10.81 -7.39 -4.63
N ILE A 619 -11.84 -7.69 -3.85
CA ILE A 619 -12.85 -8.71 -4.15
C ILE A 619 -14.11 -8.01 -4.66
N LEU A 620 -14.42 -8.23 -5.93
CA LEU A 620 -15.56 -7.66 -6.61
C LEU A 620 -16.51 -8.77 -7.02
N ARG A 621 -17.79 -8.63 -6.74
CA ARG A 621 -18.84 -9.55 -7.18
C ARG A 621 -19.72 -8.87 -8.22
N LYS A 622 -19.96 -9.53 -9.35
CA LYS A 622 -20.92 -9.05 -10.35
C LYS A 622 -22.34 -9.16 -9.79
N ASN A 623 -23.12 -8.08 -9.89
CA ASN A 623 -24.50 -8.00 -9.41
C ASN A 623 -25.40 -9.07 -10.04
#